data_AF-F3Z572-F1
#
_entry.id   AF-F3Z572-F1
#
_cell.length_a   1.000
_cell.length_b   1.000
_cell.length_c   1.000
_cell.angle_alpha   90.00
_cell.angle_beta   90.00
_cell.angle_gamma   90.00
#
_symmetry.space_group_name_H-M   'P 1'
#
loop_
_entity.id
_entity.type
_entity.pdbx_description
1 polymer ?
#
loop_
_entity_poly.entity_id
_entity_poly.type
_entity_poly.pdbx_seq_one_letter_code
_entity_poly.pdbx_strand_id
1 'polypeptide(L)' 'MREARRNLMAVRLPRWFTSSYSGQGGDCVEVAANLAPLSGTVPVRDSKRPEGDVIAFGRGAFTSFLGAVRQG' A
#
# COMPACT_ATOMS: atom_id res chain seq x y z
N MET A 1 27.37 6.91 4.74
CA MET A 1 26.39 8.03 4.67
C MET A 1 25.44 8.00 3.47
N ARG A 2 25.88 7.68 2.24
CA ARG A 2 24.99 7.65 1.05
C ARG A 2 23.89 6.58 1.11
N GLU A 3 24.21 5.39 1.63
CA GLU A 3 23.29 4.26 1.71
C GLU A 3 22.13 4.47 2.69
N ALA A 4 22.40 4.99 3.89
CA ALA A 4 21.36 5.32 4.87
C ALA A 4 20.37 6.38 4.35
N ARG A 5 20.86 7.37 3.59
CA ARG A 5 20.01 8.38 2.93
C ARG A 5 19.13 7.75 1.84
N ARG A 6 19.67 6.83 1.04
CA ARG A 6 18.90 6.09 0.02
C ARG A 6 17.81 5.23 0.65
N ASN A 7 18.11 4.57 1.77
CA ASN A 7 17.16 3.73 2.49
C ASN A 7 16.04 4.56 3.15
N LEU A 8 16.38 5.74 3.69
CA LEU A 8 15.40 6.67 4.25
C LEU A 8 14.42 7.20 3.19
N MET A 9 14.90 7.49 1.98
CA MET A 9 14.04 7.92 0.87
C MET A 9 13.15 6.78 0.35
N ALA A 10 13.67 5.55 0.30
CA ALA A 10 12.90 4.38 -0.12
C ALA A 10 11.73 4.06 0.82
N VAL A 11 11.83 4.37 2.12
CA VAL A 11 10.71 4.22 3.06
C VAL A 11 9.73 5.40 2.94
N ARG A 12 10.18 6.59 2.52
CA ARG A 12 9.35 7.81 2.41
C ARG A 12 8.53 7.91 1.13
N LEU A 13 8.81 7.11 0.11
CA LEU A 13 8.01 7.03 -1.11
C LEU A 13 7.11 5.79 -1.08
N PRO A 14 5.91 5.84 -1.68
CA PRO A 14 5.06 4.67 -1.75
C PRO A 14 5.74 3.56 -2.57
N ARG A 15 5.87 2.38 -1.97
CA ARG A 15 6.31 1.16 -2.66
C ARG A 15 5.08 0.33 -2.97
N TRP A 16 4.49 0.60 -4.13
CA TRP A 16 3.31 -0.12 -4.62
C TRP A 16 3.62 -1.60 -4.80
N PHE A 17 2.75 -2.45 -4.25
CA PHE A 17 2.79 -3.88 -4.51
C PHE A 17 1.37 -4.40 -4.76
N THR A 18 1.29 -5.40 -5.64
CA THR A 18 0.13 -6.26 -5.84
C THR A 18 0.35 -7.59 -5.12
N SER A 19 -0.72 -8.30 -4.78
CA SER A 19 -0.65 -9.64 -4.20
C SER A 19 -0.07 -10.66 -5.20
N SER A 20 0.55 -11.73 -4.75
CA SER A 20 0.95 -12.85 -5.63
C SER A 20 -0.22 -13.76 -6.02
N TYR A 21 -1.37 -13.61 -5.35
CA TYR A 21 -2.62 -14.33 -5.65
C TYR A 21 -3.47 -13.64 -6.71
N SER A 22 -2.89 -12.65 -7.36
CA SER A 22 -3.53 -11.74 -8.30
C SER A 22 -3.44 -12.40 -9.70
N GLY A 23 -4.59 -12.79 -10.24
CA GLY A 23 -4.71 -13.66 -11.43
C GLY A 23 -5.06 -12.88 -12.70
N GLN A 24 -5.29 -13.59 -13.83
CA GLN A 24 -5.61 -12.97 -15.12
C GLN A 24 -6.97 -12.22 -15.18
N GLY A 25 -7.70 -12.13 -14.05
CA GLY A 25 -8.95 -11.37 -13.91
C GLY A 25 -8.78 -9.86 -13.66
N GLY A 26 -7.54 -9.37 -13.51
CA GLY A 26 -7.27 -7.94 -13.37
C GLY A 26 -7.17 -7.52 -11.91
N ASP A 27 -5.94 -7.29 -11.48
CA ASP A 27 -5.58 -7.00 -10.11
C ASP A 27 -5.78 -5.53 -9.81
N CYS A 28 -7.05 -5.12 -9.64
CA CYS A 28 -7.47 -3.72 -9.70
C CYS A 28 -6.97 -2.84 -8.54
N VAL A 29 -6.12 -3.33 -7.63
CA VAL A 29 -5.68 -2.58 -6.45
C VAL A 29 -4.20 -2.80 -6.14
N GLU A 30 -3.49 -1.71 -5.90
CA GLU A 30 -2.13 -1.70 -5.34
C GLU A 30 -2.12 -1.06 -3.95
N VAL A 31 -1.20 -1.50 -3.10
CA VAL A 31 -1.04 -1.03 -1.72
C VAL A 31 0.40 -0.56 -1.46
N ALA A 32 0.58 0.47 -0.63
CA ALA A 32 1.90 0.95 -0.21
C ALA A 32 2.09 0.88 1.33
N ALA A 33 2.19 -0.34 1.86
CA ALA A 33 2.25 -0.57 3.31
C ALA A 33 3.54 -0.06 3.98
N ASN A 34 4.60 0.20 3.21
CA ASN A 34 5.88 0.70 3.73
C ASN A 34 5.78 2.09 4.39
N LEU A 35 4.72 2.84 4.08
CA LEU A 35 4.47 4.17 4.65
C LEU A 35 3.78 4.10 6.02
N ALA A 36 3.10 3.01 6.35
CA ALA A 36 2.32 2.90 7.60
C ALA A 36 3.12 3.21 8.89
N PRO A 37 4.41 2.80 9.03
CA PRO A 37 5.20 3.16 10.20
C PRO A 37 5.63 4.64 10.26
N LEU A 38 5.63 5.36 9.12
CA LEU A 38 6.09 6.74 9.02
C LEU A 38 4.95 7.76 9.00
N SER A 39 3.90 7.51 8.22
CA SER A 39 2.77 8.43 8.01
C SER A 39 1.52 8.02 8.79
N GLY A 40 1.50 6.82 9.38
CA GLY A 40 0.29 6.26 9.99
C GLY A 40 -0.79 5.83 8.99
N THR A 41 -0.50 5.86 7.69
CA THR A 41 -1.45 5.56 6.63
C THR A 41 -0.98 4.43 5.71
N VAL A 42 -1.95 3.74 5.10
CA VAL A 42 -1.77 2.73 4.07
C VAL A 42 -2.46 3.25 2.80
N PRO A 43 -1.70 3.80 1.84
CA PRO A 43 -2.24 4.21 0.56
C PRO A 43 -2.68 3.01 -0.27
N VAL A 44 -3.82 3.16 -0.94
CA VAL A 44 -4.47 2.17 -1.80
C VAL A 44 -4.90 2.88 -3.09
N ARG A 45 -4.63 2.30 -4.26
CA ARG A 45 -5.04 2.87 -5.55
C ARG A 45 -5.47 1.82 -6.55
N ASP A 46 -6.15 2.26 -7.60
CA ASP A 46 -6.48 1.44 -8.76
C ASP A 46 -5.22 1.17 -9.60
N SER A 47 -4.84 -0.09 -9.76
CA SER A 47 -3.66 -0.48 -10.55
C SER A 47 -3.80 -0.12 -12.04
N LYS A 48 -5.04 -0.06 -12.54
CA LYS A 48 -5.36 0.24 -13.94
C LYS A 48 -5.38 1.74 -14.21
N ARG A 49 -5.41 2.57 -13.16
CA ARG A 49 -5.37 4.03 -13.22
C ARG A 49 -4.36 4.54 -12.19
N PRO A 50 -3.05 4.25 -12.37
CA PRO A 50 -2.02 4.55 -11.37
C PRO A 50 -1.84 6.07 -11.14
N GLU A 51 -2.20 6.90 -12.11
CA GLU A 51 -2.29 8.37 -12.03
C GLU A 51 -3.59 8.89 -11.41
N GLY A 52 -4.55 8.02 -11.12
CA GLY A 52 -5.80 8.37 -10.47
C GLY A 52 -5.67 8.58 -8.97
N ASP A 53 -6.82 8.75 -8.32
CA ASP A 53 -6.89 9.06 -6.89
C ASP A 53 -6.34 7.93 -6.01
N VAL A 54 -5.68 8.33 -4.92
CA VAL A 54 -5.13 7.45 -3.90
C VAL A 54 -5.93 7.61 -2.62
N ILE A 55 -6.47 6.50 -2.11
CA ILE A 55 -7.17 6.47 -0.83
C ILE A 55 -6.15 6.14 0.27
N ALA A 56 -5.99 7.03 1.24
CA ALA A 56 -5.09 6.81 2.38
C ALA A 56 -5.87 6.31 3.59
N PHE A 57 -5.83 5.00 3.85
CA PHE A 57 -6.45 4.42 5.05
C PHE A 57 -5.57 4.66 6.27
N GLY A 58 -6.17 5.00 7.42
CA GLY A 58 -5.44 4.93 8.68
C GLY A 58 -5.01 3.50 8.98
N ARG A 59 -3.81 3.30 9.55
CA ARG A 59 -3.26 1.97 9.85
C ARG A 59 -4.25 1.07 10.61
N GLY A 60 -4.89 1.60 11.65
CA GLY A 60 -5.88 0.85 12.44
C GLY A 60 -7.08 0.42 11.61
N ALA A 61 -7.65 1.35 10.83
CA ALA A 61 -8.78 1.06 9.95
C ALA A 61 -8.44 -0.01 8.91
N PHE A 62 -7.25 0.06 8.30
CA PHE A 62 -6.79 -0.94 7.34
C PHE A 62 -6.62 -2.33 7.99
N THR A 63 -6.07 -2.39 9.21
CA THR A 63 -5.97 -3.65 9.96
C THR A 63 -7.35 -4.23 10.31
N SER A 64 -8.29 -3.41 10.77
CA SER A 64 -9.66 -3.84 11.06
C SER A 64 -10.36 -4.35 9.80
N PHE A 65 -10.20 -3.65 8.68
CA PHE A 65 -10.72 -4.08 7.37
C PHE A 65 -10.20 -5.46 6.97
N LEU A 66 -8.88 -5.68 7.03
CA LEU A 66 -8.29 -7.00 6.72
C LEU A 66 -8.79 -8.10 7.68
N GLY A 67 -8.99 -7.76 8.95
CA GLY A 67 -9.57 -8.66 9.94
C GLY A 67 -10.99 -9.09 9.59
N ALA A 68 -11.83 -8.15 9.16
CA ALA A 68 -13.20 -8.42 8.72
C ALA A 68 -13.22 -9.27 7.44
N VAL A 69 -12.45 -8.90 6.41
CA VAL A 69 -12.37 -9.63 5.14
C VAL A 69 -11.91 -11.08 5.32
N ARG A 70 -11.02 -11.33 6.29
CA ARG A 70 -10.55 -12.70 6.59
C ARG A 70 -11.65 -13.58 7.19
N GLN A 71 -12.69 -13.01 7.79
CA GLN A 71 -13.77 -13.74 8.45
C GLN A 71 -14.92 -14.10 7.50
N GLY A 72 -15.01 -13.49 6.31
CA GLY A 72 -16.07 -13.72 5.32
C GLY A 72 -17.16 -12.68 5.41
#